data_AF-A0A2R6H4B6-F1
#
_entry.id   AF-A0A2R6H4B6-F1
#
_cell.length_a   1.000
_cell.length_b   1.000
_cell.length_c   1.000
_cell.angle_alpha   90.00
_cell.angle_beta   90.00
_cell.angle_gamma   90.00
#
_symmetry.space_group_name_H-M   'P 1'
#
loop_
_entity.id
_entity.type
_entity.pdbx_description
1 polymer ?
#
loop_
_entity_poly.entity_id
_entity_poly.type
_entity_poly.pdbx_seq_one_letter_code
_entity_poly.pdbx_strand_id
1 'polypeptide(L)'
;MTLTAPVGAVFGLSEAVASVIGVVVAALAAFVLHALGHYYAGRRIVGVPADGIRIDPRQLPYVVALRDDDGWVTAGESARYRDAYEAFDPDLEQFERFVAGGDIVQTAVVVPVALVLATTSVPRAAGLLVVGSLLATAILIVVDAVGTQLRGGAAGDYAILWGIDRRVPVLILLGVLLVHVGVFRFVAGG
;
A
#
# COMPACT_ATOMS: atom_id res chain seq x y z
N MET A 1 -6.31 6.25 38.60
CA MET A 1 -5.08 7.07 38.38
C MET A 1 -4.66 6.83 36.94
N THR A 2 -5.27 7.54 36.00
CA THR A 2 -5.10 7.37 34.55
C THR A 2 -4.25 8.52 34.03
N LEU A 3 -2.94 8.32 33.97
CA LEU A 3 -2.00 9.23 33.33
C LEU A 3 -1.75 8.75 31.90
N THR A 4 -2.64 9.10 30.98
CA THR A 4 -2.30 9.22 29.57
C THR A 4 -2.64 10.64 29.15
N ALA A 5 -1.67 11.53 29.34
CA ALA A 5 -1.76 12.86 28.73
C ALA A 5 -1.93 12.65 27.21
N PRO A 6 -2.85 13.37 26.55
CA PRO A 6 -2.99 13.27 25.10
C PRO A 6 -1.65 13.61 24.44
N VAL A 7 -1.29 12.93 23.36
CA VAL A 7 0.01 13.09 22.65
C VAL A 7 0.32 14.57 22.34
N GLY A 8 -0.72 15.40 22.15
CA GLY A 8 -0.57 16.86 22.00
C GLY A 8 0.00 17.58 23.23
N ALA A 9 -0.32 17.13 24.45
CA ALA A 9 0.18 17.74 25.68
C ALA A 9 1.68 17.50 25.93
N VAL A 10 2.26 16.44 25.36
CA VAL A 10 3.69 16.12 25.48
C VAL A 10 4.54 17.06 24.62
N PHE A 11 4.00 17.55 23.50
CA PHE A 11 4.71 18.39 22.53
C PHE A 11 4.12 19.81 22.36
N GLY A 12 3.10 20.17 23.16
CA GLY A 12 2.38 21.45 23.00
C GLY A 12 1.59 21.57 21.69
N LEU A 13 1.27 20.45 21.03
CA LEU A 13 0.51 20.44 19.78
C LEU A 13 -1.00 20.43 20.07
N SER A 14 -1.76 21.12 19.23
CA SER A 14 -3.22 20.96 19.25
C SER A 14 -3.60 19.53 18.85
N GLU A 15 -4.74 19.05 19.33
CA GLU A 15 -5.22 17.71 18.98
C GLU A 15 -5.42 17.54 17.47
N ALA A 16 -5.80 18.61 16.77
CA ALA A 16 -5.93 18.63 15.32
C ALA A 16 -4.57 18.36 14.65
N VAL A 17 -3.52 19.04 15.09
CA VAL A 17 -2.16 18.84 14.54
C VAL A 17 -1.67 17.42 14.84
N ALA A 18 -1.89 16.90 16.05
CA ALA A 18 -1.52 15.54 16.39
C ALA A 18 -2.26 14.49 15.54
N SER A 19 -3.55 14.70 15.25
CA SER A 19 -4.31 13.83 14.33
C SER A 19 -3.76 13.87 12.91
N VAL A 20 -3.46 15.05 12.37
CA VAL A 20 -2.90 15.19 11.01
C VAL A 20 -1.57 14.45 10.92
N ILE A 21 -0.68 14.65 11.89
CA ILE A 21 0.60 13.93 11.94
C ILE A 21 0.36 12.41 12.02
N GLY A 22 -0.57 11.98 12.87
CA GLY A 22 -0.91 10.56 13.01
C GLY A 22 -1.41 9.93 11.71
N VAL A 23 -2.28 10.61 10.97
CA VAL A 23 -2.77 10.15 9.65
C VAL A 23 -1.63 10.09 8.64
N VAL A 24 -0.76 11.10 8.59
CA VAL A 24 0.39 11.12 7.68
C VAL A 24 1.35 9.98 7.97
N VAL A 25 1.69 9.76 9.25
CA VAL A 25 2.56 8.64 9.65
C VAL A 25 1.92 7.30 9.30
N ALA A 26 0.62 7.14 9.54
CA ALA A 26 -0.11 5.94 9.17
C ALA A 26 -0.14 5.72 7.65
N ALA A 27 -0.31 6.77 6.84
CA ALA A 27 -0.27 6.68 5.39
C ALA A 27 1.13 6.30 4.87
N LEU A 28 2.19 6.85 5.45
CA LEU A 28 3.57 6.45 5.14
C LEU A 28 3.82 4.97 5.49
N ALA A 29 3.34 4.51 6.64
CA ALA A 29 3.41 3.10 7.01
C ALA A 29 2.62 2.21 6.04
N ALA A 30 1.45 2.67 5.57
CA ALA A 30 0.66 1.96 4.58
C ALA A 30 1.41 1.84 3.23
N PHE A 31 2.08 2.89 2.75
CA PHE A 31 2.93 2.78 1.55
C PHE A 31 4.05 1.74 1.71
N VAL A 32 4.64 1.62 2.90
CA VAL A 32 5.63 0.56 3.17
C VAL A 32 4.99 -0.82 3.10
N LEU A 33 3.81 -1.00 3.71
CA LEU A 33 3.08 -2.27 3.67
C LEU A 33 2.64 -2.64 2.25
N HIS A 34 2.24 -1.66 1.43
CA HIS A 34 1.92 -1.84 0.02
C HIS A 34 3.13 -2.35 -0.77
N ALA A 35 4.28 -1.68 -0.63
CA ALA A 35 5.53 -2.12 -1.27
C ALA A 35 5.97 -3.51 -0.77
N LEU A 36 5.78 -3.81 0.51
CA LEU A 36 6.00 -5.15 1.08
C LEU A 36 5.05 -6.20 0.47
N GLY A 37 3.84 -5.81 0.08
CA GLY A 37 2.90 -6.67 -0.61
C GLY A 37 3.40 -7.14 -1.96
N HIS A 38 3.89 -6.21 -2.79
CA HIS A 38 4.55 -6.57 -4.05
C HIS A 38 5.82 -7.39 -3.81
N TYR A 39 6.64 -7.02 -2.83
CA TYR A 39 7.83 -7.79 -2.48
C TYR A 39 7.49 -9.22 -2.09
N TYR A 40 6.47 -9.40 -1.25
CA TYR A 40 5.98 -10.71 -0.84
C TYR A 40 5.45 -11.51 -2.04
N ALA A 41 4.61 -10.91 -2.88
CA ALA A 41 4.08 -11.56 -4.06
C ALA A 41 5.20 -11.96 -5.05
N GLY A 42 6.18 -11.09 -5.28
CA GLY A 42 7.34 -11.37 -6.12
C GLY A 42 8.16 -12.55 -5.58
N ARG A 43 8.43 -12.58 -4.27
CA ARG A 43 9.22 -13.66 -3.65
C ARG A 43 8.48 -15.00 -3.58
N ARG A 44 7.17 -14.98 -3.32
CA ARG A 44 6.39 -16.16 -2.90
C ARG A 44 5.41 -16.69 -3.93
N ILE A 45 4.96 -15.85 -4.85
CA ILE A 45 4.00 -16.21 -5.89
C ILE A 45 4.73 -16.32 -7.22
N VAL A 46 5.49 -15.28 -7.59
CA VAL A 46 6.28 -15.25 -8.84
C VAL A 46 7.56 -16.09 -8.72
N GLY A 47 8.18 -16.11 -7.54
CA GLY A 47 9.40 -16.89 -7.29
C GLY A 47 10.71 -16.16 -7.56
N VAL A 48 10.67 -14.82 -7.68
CA VAL A 48 11.87 -13.98 -7.83
C VAL A 48 12.81 -14.21 -6.64
N PRO A 49 14.11 -14.49 -6.81
CA PRO A 49 15.06 -14.72 -5.71
C PRO A 49 15.32 -13.44 -4.89
N ALA A 50 15.87 -13.57 -3.67
CA ALA A 50 15.98 -12.43 -2.73
C ALA A 50 16.88 -11.31 -3.23
N ASP A 51 17.87 -11.66 -4.04
CA ASP A 51 18.83 -10.78 -4.71
C ASP A 51 18.32 -10.24 -6.05
N GLY A 52 17.17 -10.73 -6.52
CA GLY A 52 16.49 -10.29 -7.73
C GLY A 52 15.37 -9.27 -7.51
N ILE A 53 15.03 -8.94 -6.26
CA ILE A 53 13.93 -8.03 -5.91
C ILE A 53 14.26 -7.24 -4.65
N ARG A 54 13.92 -5.94 -4.62
CA ARG A 54 14.04 -5.11 -3.43
C ARG A 54 13.02 -3.97 -3.44
N ILE A 55 12.76 -3.39 -2.28
CA ILE A 55 12.03 -2.12 -2.19
C ILE A 55 13.02 -0.99 -2.46
N ASP A 56 12.68 -0.06 -3.35
CA ASP A 56 13.49 1.12 -3.61
C ASP A 56 13.17 2.24 -2.59
N PRO A 57 14.12 2.64 -1.72
CA PRO A 57 13.89 3.68 -0.74
C PRO A 57 13.88 5.11 -1.32
N ARG A 58 14.22 5.30 -2.60
CA ARG A 58 14.42 6.62 -3.22
C ARG A 58 13.14 7.24 -3.77
N GLN A 59 12.05 6.48 -3.83
CA GLN A 59 10.77 6.93 -4.37
C GLN A 59 9.67 6.83 -3.30
N LEU A 60 8.79 7.83 -3.28
CA LEU A 60 7.56 7.84 -2.48
C LEU A 60 6.36 8.12 -3.41
N PRO A 61 5.30 7.29 -3.40
CA PRO A 61 5.16 6.02 -2.67
C PRO A 61 6.28 5.01 -2.99
N TYR A 62 6.62 4.17 -2.01
CA TYR A 62 7.68 3.16 -2.19
C TYR A 62 7.29 2.18 -3.28
N VAL A 63 8.26 1.80 -4.11
CA VAL A 63 8.08 0.84 -5.21
C VAL A 63 9.02 -0.34 -5.07
N VAL A 64 8.69 -1.45 -5.71
CA VAL A 64 9.60 -2.58 -5.87
C VAL A 64 10.46 -2.37 -7.12
N ALA A 65 11.75 -2.66 -6.98
CA ALA A 65 12.70 -2.78 -8.06
C ALA A 65 13.04 -4.26 -8.30
N LEU A 66 13.13 -4.63 -9.58
CA LEU A 66 13.63 -5.93 -10.02
C LEU A 66 15.08 -5.78 -10.50
N ARG A 67 15.81 -6.89 -10.51
CA ARG A 67 17.17 -6.93 -11.03
C ARG A 67 17.17 -7.44 -12.47
N ASP A 68 17.81 -6.68 -13.36
CA ASP A 68 18.18 -7.11 -14.71
C ASP A 68 19.72 -7.13 -14.86
N ASP A 69 20.20 -7.39 -16.07
CA ASP A 69 21.64 -7.44 -16.38
C ASP A 69 22.35 -6.09 -16.18
N ASP A 70 21.62 -4.98 -16.30
CA ASP A 70 22.12 -3.60 -16.22
C ASP A 70 21.94 -2.98 -14.82
N GLY A 71 21.30 -3.69 -13.89
CA GLY A 71 21.16 -3.28 -12.50
C GLY A 71 19.73 -3.39 -11.96
N TRP A 72 19.30 -2.36 -11.23
CA TRP A 72 17.98 -2.32 -10.60
C TRP A 72 17.05 -1.46 -11.43
N VAL A 73 15.92 -2.03 -11.82
CA VAL A 73 14.89 -1.38 -12.63
C VAL A 73 13.59 -1.26 -11.83
N THR A 74 12.91 -0.13 -11.94
CA THR A 74 11.60 0.11 -11.30
C THR A 74 10.49 0.18 -12.34
N ALA A 75 9.24 0.07 -11.92
CA ALA A 75 8.07 0.19 -12.81
C ALA A 75 8.01 1.54 -13.58
N GLY A 76 8.78 2.54 -13.14
CA GLY A 76 8.96 3.80 -13.87
C GLY A 76 9.63 3.62 -15.24
N GLU A 77 10.40 2.55 -15.43
CA GLU A 77 11.08 2.15 -16.67
C GLU A 77 10.31 0.98 -17.33
N SER A 78 9.06 1.24 -17.72
CA SER A 78 8.04 0.21 -17.95
C SER A 78 8.46 -0.94 -18.90
N ALA A 79 9.21 -0.66 -19.97
CA ALA A 79 9.70 -1.69 -20.89
C ALA A 79 10.73 -2.61 -20.22
N ARG A 80 11.80 -2.05 -19.67
CA ARG A 80 12.85 -2.81 -18.98
C ARG A 80 12.31 -3.55 -17.75
N TYR A 81 11.40 -2.93 -17.01
CA TYR A 81 10.79 -3.57 -15.83
C TYR A 81 9.95 -4.78 -16.23
N ARG A 82 9.22 -4.68 -17.35
CA ARG A 82 8.47 -5.80 -17.91
C ARG A 82 9.41 -6.93 -18.34
N ASP A 83 10.49 -6.62 -19.05
CA ASP A 83 11.48 -7.62 -19.47
C ASP A 83 12.11 -8.32 -18.25
N ALA A 84 12.44 -7.56 -17.20
CA ALA A 84 12.96 -8.09 -15.94
C ALA A 84 11.94 -8.96 -15.19
N TYR A 85 10.64 -8.65 -15.29
CA TYR A 85 9.58 -9.47 -14.71
C TYR A 85 9.36 -10.78 -15.49
N GLU A 86 9.27 -10.69 -16.82
CA GLU A 86 9.05 -11.84 -17.72
C GLU A 86 10.19 -12.87 -17.64
N ALA A 87 11.40 -12.47 -17.22
CA ALA A 87 12.48 -13.40 -16.90
C ALA A 87 12.12 -14.43 -15.81
N PHE A 88 11.19 -14.10 -14.92
CA PHE A 88 10.72 -14.97 -13.83
C PHE A 88 9.31 -15.55 -14.07
N ASP A 89 8.48 -14.87 -14.85
CA ASP A 89 7.11 -15.29 -15.19
C ASP A 89 6.84 -15.01 -16.68
N PRO A 90 7.40 -15.84 -17.61
CA PRO A 90 7.37 -15.58 -19.04
C PRO A 90 5.96 -15.53 -19.65
N ASP A 91 5.06 -16.33 -19.09
CA ASP A 91 3.66 -16.43 -19.53
C ASP A 91 2.73 -15.44 -18.79
N LEU A 92 3.29 -14.62 -17.88
CA LEU A 92 2.59 -13.62 -17.06
C LEU A 92 1.43 -14.20 -16.24
N GLU A 93 1.51 -15.48 -15.85
CA GLU A 93 0.44 -16.17 -15.12
C GLU A 93 0.22 -15.59 -13.72
N GLN A 94 1.27 -15.02 -13.12
CA GLN A 94 1.25 -14.49 -11.76
C GLN A 94 1.19 -12.97 -11.72
N PHE A 95 1.20 -12.30 -12.87
CA PHE A 95 1.33 -10.84 -12.95
C PHE A 95 0.19 -10.11 -12.25
N GLU A 96 -1.05 -10.56 -12.43
CA GLU A 96 -2.21 -10.00 -11.73
C GLU A 96 -2.04 -10.07 -10.20
N ARG A 97 -1.55 -11.21 -9.68
CA ARG A 97 -1.34 -11.42 -8.24
C ARG A 97 -0.18 -10.60 -7.71
N PHE A 98 0.87 -10.43 -8.51
CA PHE A 98 2.00 -9.57 -8.19
C PHE A 98 1.56 -8.11 -8.01
N VAL A 99 0.74 -7.61 -8.93
CA VAL A 99 0.23 -6.24 -8.92
C VAL A 99 -0.81 -6.05 -7.82
N ALA A 100 -1.75 -6.98 -7.65
CA ALA A 100 -2.76 -6.92 -6.58
C ALA A 100 -2.17 -7.11 -5.17
N GLY A 101 -0.96 -7.67 -5.07
CA GLY A 101 -0.31 -8.02 -3.81
C GLY A 101 -0.15 -6.84 -2.84
N GLY A 102 0.05 -5.63 -3.35
CA GLY A 102 0.19 -4.41 -2.55
C GLY A 102 -1.04 -4.15 -1.67
N ASP A 103 -2.21 -3.96 -2.28
CA ASP A 103 -3.45 -3.67 -1.57
C ASP A 103 -3.91 -4.84 -0.68
N ILE A 104 -3.72 -6.07 -1.14
CA ILE A 104 -4.11 -7.28 -0.39
C ILE A 104 -3.30 -7.37 0.90
N VAL A 105 -1.97 -7.26 0.83
CA VAL A 105 -1.11 -7.36 2.02
C VAL A 105 -1.27 -6.15 2.93
N GLN A 106 -1.36 -4.94 2.37
CA GLN A 106 -1.65 -3.74 3.15
C GLN A 106 -2.93 -3.94 3.98
N THR A 107 -4.01 -4.38 3.34
CA THR A 107 -5.29 -4.63 4.01
C THR A 107 -5.19 -5.74 5.05
N ALA A 108 -4.54 -6.86 4.70
CA ALA A 108 -4.38 -8.02 5.57
C ALA A 108 -3.55 -7.71 6.84
N VAL A 109 -2.71 -6.67 6.82
CA VAL A 109 -1.94 -6.23 7.99
C VAL A 109 -2.66 -5.11 8.74
N VAL A 110 -3.12 -4.07 8.04
CA VAL A 110 -3.75 -2.89 8.66
C VAL A 110 -4.98 -3.27 9.46
N VAL A 111 -5.84 -4.12 8.90
CA VAL A 111 -7.14 -4.43 9.51
C VAL A 111 -6.98 -5.18 10.84
N PRO A 112 -6.23 -6.30 10.93
CA PRO A 112 -6.00 -6.96 12.21
C PRO A 112 -5.30 -6.05 13.23
N VAL A 113 -4.31 -5.26 12.81
CA VAL A 113 -3.60 -4.36 13.71
C VAL A 113 -4.55 -3.28 14.26
N ALA A 114 -5.39 -2.69 13.43
CA ALA A 114 -6.40 -1.73 13.87
C ALA A 114 -7.39 -2.37 14.85
N LEU A 115 -7.88 -3.58 14.58
CA LEU A 115 -8.78 -4.30 15.49
C LEU A 115 -8.12 -4.57 16.85
N VAL A 116 -6.85 -4.98 16.89
CA VAL A 116 -6.09 -5.15 18.13
C VAL A 116 -5.94 -3.82 18.86
N LEU A 117 -5.55 -2.75 18.17
CA LEU A 117 -5.41 -1.42 18.79
C LEU A 117 -6.73 -0.90 19.36
N ALA A 118 -7.86 -1.21 18.72
CA ALA A 118 -9.19 -0.83 19.19
C ALA A 118 -9.54 -1.41 20.57
N THR A 119 -8.96 -2.57 20.93
CA THR A 119 -9.19 -3.22 22.22
C THR A 119 -8.14 -2.84 23.29
N THR A 120 -7.28 -1.86 23.01
CA THR A 120 -6.23 -1.41 23.93
C THR A 120 -6.53 -0.02 24.51
N SER A 121 -5.60 0.56 25.27
CA SER A 121 -5.70 1.93 25.78
C SER A 121 -5.47 3.02 24.72
N VAL A 122 -5.23 2.65 23.45
CA VAL A 122 -4.96 3.60 22.35
C VAL A 122 -5.92 3.45 21.15
N PRO A 123 -7.26 3.42 21.35
CA PRO A 123 -8.23 3.22 20.26
C PRO A 123 -8.17 4.31 19.18
N ARG A 124 -7.74 5.53 19.53
CA ARG A 124 -7.49 6.61 18.56
C ARG A 124 -6.43 6.21 17.51
N ALA A 125 -5.42 5.44 17.90
CA ALA A 125 -4.40 4.96 16.97
C ALA A 125 -4.98 4.00 15.93
N ALA A 126 -5.97 3.19 16.30
CA ALA A 126 -6.69 2.33 15.35
C ALA A 126 -7.41 3.16 14.27
N GLY A 127 -8.11 4.23 14.69
CA GLY A 127 -8.81 5.12 13.76
C GLY A 127 -7.84 5.83 12.80
N LEU A 128 -6.73 6.35 13.34
CA LEU A 128 -5.68 7.00 12.54
C LEU A 128 -5.03 6.03 11.55
N LEU A 129 -4.79 4.77 11.96
CA LEU A 129 -4.22 3.73 11.11
C LEU A 129 -5.15 3.42 9.93
N VAL A 130 -6.45 3.24 10.18
CA VAL A 130 -7.44 2.96 9.14
C VAL A 130 -7.58 4.14 8.17
N VAL A 131 -7.69 5.37 8.69
CA VAL A 131 -7.79 6.58 7.86
C VAL A 131 -6.52 6.82 7.05
N GLY A 132 -5.35 6.59 7.65
CA GLY A 132 -4.06 6.69 6.96
C GLY A 132 -3.92 5.67 5.83
N SER A 133 -4.34 4.43 6.03
CA SER A 133 -4.37 3.38 5.00
C SER A 133 -5.29 3.75 3.83
N LEU A 134 -6.49 4.26 4.11
CA LEU A 134 -7.41 4.75 3.09
C LEU A 134 -6.84 5.95 2.33
N LEU A 135 -6.18 6.88 3.02
CA LEU A 135 -5.51 8.02 2.40
C LEU A 135 -4.36 7.57 1.48
N ALA A 136 -3.53 6.61 1.93
CA ALA A 136 -2.46 6.04 1.12
C ALA A 136 -3.02 5.40 -0.16
N THR A 137 -4.07 4.57 -0.03
CA THR A 137 -4.76 3.94 -1.16
C THR A 137 -5.28 4.99 -2.15
N ALA A 138 -5.94 6.05 -1.65
CA ALA A 138 -6.44 7.13 -2.49
C ALA A 138 -5.31 7.87 -3.22
N ILE A 139 -4.18 8.14 -2.53
CA ILE A 139 -3.00 8.76 -3.15
C ILE A 139 -2.44 7.86 -4.26
N LEU A 140 -2.30 6.55 -4.02
CA LEU A 140 -1.81 5.59 -5.02
C LEU A 140 -2.69 5.60 -6.27
N ILE A 141 -4.03 5.56 -6.11
CA ILE A 141 -4.97 5.62 -7.23
C ILE A 141 -4.86 6.95 -8.00
N VAL A 142 -4.72 8.08 -7.30
CA VAL A 142 -4.56 9.39 -7.94
C VAL A 142 -3.23 9.47 -8.71
N VAL A 143 -2.13 9.03 -8.11
CA VAL A 143 -0.82 9.00 -8.75
C VAL A 143 -0.83 8.10 -9.98
N ASP A 144 -1.48 6.95 -9.89
CA ASP A 144 -1.67 6.03 -11.01
C ASP A 144 -2.48 6.68 -12.14
N ALA A 145 -3.65 7.26 -11.83
CA ALA A 145 -4.50 7.91 -12.82
C ALA A 145 -3.79 9.07 -13.53
N VAL A 146 -3.10 9.93 -12.77
CA VAL A 146 -2.32 11.05 -13.30
C VAL A 146 -1.15 10.53 -14.14
N GLY A 147 -0.40 9.54 -13.63
CA GLY A 147 0.72 8.93 -14.35
C GLY A 147 0.27 8.30 -15.66
N THR A 148 -0.87 7.60 -15.65
CA THR A 148 -1.45 6.94 -16.82
C THR A 148 -1.85 7.96 -17.88
N GLN A 149 -2.48 9.06 -17.47
CA GLN A 149 -2.83 10.15 -18.39
C GLN A 149 -1.60 10.83 -19.00
N LEU A 150 -0.57 11.10 -18.19
CA LEU A 150 0.63 11.81 -18.65
C LEU A 150 1.53 10.95 -19.54
N ARG A 151 1.58 9.63 -19.33
CA ARG A 151 2.47 8.71 -20.04
C ARG A 151 1.80 8.02 -21.23
N GLY A 152 0.47 8.10 -21.35
CA GLY A 152 -0.29 7.45 -22.44
C GLY A 152 -0.35 5.91 -22.33
N GLY A 153 -0.12 5.36 -21.14
CA GLY A 153 -0.11 3.93 -20.86
C GLY A 153 -0.19 3.67 -19.36
N ALA A 154 -0.51 2.44 -18.94
CA ALA A 154 -0.70 2.10 -17.53
C ALA A 154 0.56 2.41 -16.68
N ALA A 155 0.39 3.23 -15.65
CA ALA A 155 1.50 3.76 -14.85
C ALA A 155 1.58 3.21 -13.42
N GLY A 156 0.50 2.63 -12.91
CA GLY A 156 0.44 2.01 -11.58
C GLY A 156 -0.50 0.82 -11.53
N ASP A 157 -0.69 0.30 -10.32
CA ASP A 157 -1.34 -0.99 -10.09
C ASP A 157 -2.76 -1.06 -10.64
N TYR A 158 -3.57 -0.03 -10.40
CA TYR A 158 -4.97 0.01 -10.81
C TYR A 158 -5.11 0.09 -12.32
N ALA A 159 -4.29 0.91 -13.00
CA ALA A 159 -4.29 0.99 -14.45
C ALA A 159 -3.79 -0.32 -15.10
N ILE A 160 -2.77 -0.95 -14.50
CA ILE A 160 -2.28 -2.25 -14.96
C ILE A 160 -3.38 -3.31 -14.82
N LEU A 161 -3.97 -3.45 -13.63
CA LEU A 161 -5.05 -4.41 -13.38
C LEU A 161 -6.27 -4.14 -14.27
N TRP A 162 -6.59 -2.87 -14.54
CA TRP A 162 -7.66 -2.49 -15.46
C TRP A 162 -7.39 -2.95 -16.89
N GLY A 163 -6.13 -2.95 -17.31
CA GLY A 163 -5.68 -3.47 -18.59
C GLY A 163 -5.77 -5.00 -18.71
N ILE A 164 -5.63 -5.71 -17.58
CA ILE A 164 -5.76 -7.18 -17.50
C ILE A 164 -7.25 -7.58 -17.48
N ASP A 165 -7.96 -7.22 -16.41
CA ASP A 165 -9.42 -7.39 -16.26
C ASP A 165 -9.98 -6.25 -15.42
N ARG A 166 -10.88 -5.45 -16.02
CA ARG A 166 -11.53 -4.29 -15.40
C ARG A 166 -12.27 -4.61 -14.10
N ARG A 167 -12.67 -5.87 -13.88
CA ARG A 167 -13.36 -6.30 -12.67
C ARG A 167 -12.43 -6.36 -11.47
N VAL A 168 -11.17 -6.74 -11.67
CA VAL A 168 -10.19 -6.96 -10.60
C VAL A 168 -9.93 -5.69 -9.77
N PRO A 169 -9.52 -4.54 -10.34
CA PRO A 169 -9.25 -3.35 -9.54
C PRO A 169 -10.52 -2.82 -8.85
N VAL A 170 -11.70 -3.00 -9.46
CA VAL A 170 -12.98 -2.63 -8.85
C VAL A 170 -13.27 -3.50 -7.63
N LEU A 171 -13.10 -4.81 -7.74
CA LEU A 171 -13.33 -5.74 -6.63
C LEU A 171 -12.33 -5.54 -5.49
N ILE A 172 -11.05 -5.29 -5.81
CA ILE A 172 -10.03 -4.95 -4.81
C ILE A 172 -10.43 -3.67 -4.07
N LEU A 173 -10.74 -2.59 -4.80
CA LEU A 173 -11.14 -1.32 -4.18
C LEU A 173 -12.38 -1.48 -3.30
N LEU A 174 -13.41 -2.18 -3.79
CA LEU A 174 -14.61 -2.45 -3.01
C LEU A 174 -14.28 -3.27 -1.76
N GLY A 175 -13.44 -4.28 -1.85
CA GLY A 175 -12.98 -5.07 -0.72
C GLY A 175 -12.24 -4.22 0.31
N VAL A 176 -11.25 -3.44 -0.13
CA VAL A 176 -10.50 -2.48 0.70
C VAL A 176 -11.47 -1.54 1.41
N LEU A 177 -12.38 -0.89 0.68
CA LEU A 177 -13.33 0.08 1.23
C LEU A 177 -14.29 -0.57 2.23
N LEU A 178 -14.89 -1.71 1.88
CA LEU A 178 -15.86 -2.39 2.75
C LEU A 178 -15.22 -2.79 4.08
N VAL A 179 -14.03 -3.38 4.03
CA VAL A 179 -13.34 -3.84 5.24
C VAL A 179 -12.86 -2.64 6.08
N HIS A 180 -12.22 -1.64 5.46
CA HIS A 180 -11.71 -0.48 6.20
C HIS A 180 -12.83 0.38 6.78
N VAL A 181 -13.92 0.62 6.03
CA VAL A 181 -15.07 1.37 6.56
C VAL A 181 -15.76 0.58 7.67
N GLY A 182 -15.90 -0.74 7.53
CA GLY A 182 -16.43 -1.61 8.58
C GLY A 182 -15.62 -1.50 9.88
N VAL A 183 -14.29 -1.62 9.79
CA VAL A 183 -13.38 -1.47 10.93
C VAL A 183 -13.43 -0.05 11.48
N PHE A 184 -13.45 0.98 10.63
CA PHE A 184 -13.54 2.37 11.08
C PHE A 184 -14.82 2.61 11.88
N ARG A 185 -15.97 2.09 11.45
CA ARG A 185 -17.23 2.21 12.18
C ARG A 185 -17.19 1.49 13.52
N PHE A 186 -16.58 0.30 13.56
CA PHE A 186 -16.35 -0.42 14.81
C PHE A 186 -15.49 0.38 15.79
N VAL A 187 -14.38 0.95 15.31
CA VAL A 187 -13.44 1.74 16.11
C VAL A 187 -14.04 3.07 16.57
N ALA A 188 -14.82 3.75 15.72
CA ALA A 188 -15.37 5.07 16.00
C ALA A 188 -16.69 5.03 16.80
N GLY A 189 -17.38 3.89 16.81
CA GLY A 189 -18.63 3.70 17.57
C GLY A 189 -18.46 2.98 18.90
N GLY A 190 -17.25 2.49 19.22
CA GLY A 190 -16.89 1.87 20.49
C GLY A 190 -16.36 2.84 21.54
#